data_AF-A0A971AM92-F1
#
_entry.id   AF-A0A971AM92-F1
#
_cell.length_a   1.000
_cell.length_b   1.000
_cell.length_c   1.000
_cell.angle_alpha   90.00
_cell.angle_beta   90.00
_cell.angle_gamma   90.00
#
_symmetry.space_group_name_H-M   'P 1'
#
loop_
_entity.id
_entity.type
_entity.pdbx_description
1 polymer ?
#
loop_
_entity_poly.entity_id
_entity_poly.type
_entity_poly.pdbx_seq_one_letter_code
_entity_poly.pdbx_strand_id
1 'polypeptide(L)' 'MNINWKQKLTSRKFWAAITGFITALLVTFGVDNMTTEQVVGVVTAAATLIAYIIGEGMVDAARGNGDESGNE' A
#
# COMPACT_ATOMS: atom_id res chain seq x y z
N MET A 1 -7.30 16.51 -14.80
CA MET A 1 -6.94 16.18 -13.40
C MET A 1 -6.19 14.86 -13.41
N ASN A 2 -4.89 14.86 -13.09
CA ASN A 2 -4.12 13.62 -13.00
C ASN A 2 -4.13 13.11 -11.56
N ILE A 3 -4.54 11.86 -11.34
CA ILE A 3 -4.59 11.28 -10.00
C ILE A 3 -3.21 10.76 -9.64
N ASN A 4 -2.63 11.28 -8.56
CA ASN A 4 -1.37 10.79 -8.01
C ASN A 4 -1.59 9.48 -7.22
N TRP A 5 -1.65 8.37 -7.95
CA TRP A 5 -1.86 7.03 -7.39
C TRP A 5 -0.79 6.61 -6.40
N LYS A 6 0.48 6.94 -6.67
CA LYS A 6 1.61 6.68 -5.75
C LYS A 6 1.35 7.25 -4.35
N GLN A 7 0.88 8.50 -4.28
CA GLN A 7 0.62 9.18 -3.00
C GLN A 7 -0.62 8.61 -2.30
N LYS A 8 -1.65 8.21 -3.05
CA LYS A 8 -2.86 7.58 -2.48
C LYS A 8 -2.57 6.19 -1.93
N LEU A 9 -1.85 5.35 -2.68
CA LEU A 9 -1.55 3.97 -2.31
C LEU A 9 -0.53 3.82 -1.18
N THR A 10 0.30 4.84 -0.93
CA THR A 10 1.23 4.88 0.22
C THR A 10 0.65 5.59 1.44
N SER A 11 -0.56 6.15 1.33
CA SER A 11 -1.17 6.93 2.40
C SER A 11 -1.67 6.05 3.54
N ARG A 12 -1.16 6.29 4.75
CA ARG A 12 -1.66 5.61 5.97
C ARG A 12 -3.15 5.83 6.20
N LYS A 13 -3.66 7.02 5.83
CA LYS A 13 -5.10 7.36 5.98
C LYS A 13 -5.98 6.51 5.05
N PHE A 14 -5.48 6.19 3.87
CA PHE A 14 -6.19 5.33 2.92
C PHE A 14 -6.28 3.89 3.43
N TRP A 15 -5.17 3.33 3.89
CA TRP A 15 -5.14 1.97 4.46
C TRP A 15 -5.94 1.85 5.75
N ALA A 16 -5.88 2.86 6.64
CA ALA A 16 -6.72 2.87 7.84
C ALA A 16 -8.22 2.87 7.51
N ALA A 17 -8.63 3.62 6.48
CA ALA A 17 -10.03 3.65 6.02
C ALA A 17 -10.47 2.30 5.44
N ILE A 18 -9.61 1.66 4.62
CA ILE A 18 -9.88 0.33 4.07
C ILE A 18 -10.00 -0.71 5.18
N THR A 19 -9.04 -0.75 6.10
CA THR A 19 -9.06 -1.70 7.21
C THR A 19 -10.31 -1.51 8.06
N GLY A 20 -10.62 -0.27 8.46
CA GLY A 20 -11.82 0.02 9.25
C GLY A 20 -13.12 -0.36 8.53
N PHE A 21 -13.21 -0.14 7.22
CA PHE A 21 -14.35 -0.53 6.41
C PHE A 21 -14.51 -2.06 6.35
N ILE A 22 -13.42 -2.79 6.06
CA ILE A 22 -13.45 -4.26 5.99
C ILE A 22 -13.79 -4.85 7.36
N THR A 23 -13.17 -4.36 8.45
CA THR A 23 -13.49 -4.80 9.81
C THR A 23 -14.96 -4.59 10.14
N ALA A 24 -15.54 -3.42 9.81
CA ALA A 24 -16.96 -3.15 10.05
C ALA A 24 -17.88 -4.10 9.28
N LEU A 25 -17.53 -4.42 8.02
CA LEU A 25 -18.27 -5.42 7.24
C LEU A 25 -18.21 -6.80 7.89
N LEU A 26 -17.02 -7.28 8.26
CA LEU A 26 -16.85 -8.60 8.87
C LEU A 26 -17.62 -8.74 10.18
N VAL A 27 -17.59 -7.71 11.03
CA VAL A 27 -18.37 -7.65 12.26
C VAL A 27 -19.88 -7.69 11.96
N THR A 28 -20.33 -6.95 10.96
CA THR A 28 -21.76 -6.90 10.56
C THR A 28 -22.25 -8.25 10.07
N PHE A 29 -21.41 -9.02 9.38
CA PHE A 29 -21.74 -10.37 8.91
C PHE A 29 -21.54 -11.46 9.97
N GLY A 30 -21.14 -11.12 11.19
CA GLY A 30 -20.95 -12.08 12.27
C GLY A 30 -19.75 -13.00 12.08
N VAL A 31 -18.74 -12.56 11.32
CA VAL A 31 -17.47 -13.28 11.16
C VAL A 31 -16.73 -13.27 12.50
N ASP A 32 -16.10 -14.39 12.85
CA ASP A 32 -15.39 -14.52 14.10
C ASP A 32 -14.12 -13.65 14.15
N ASN A 33 -13.63 -13.40 15.36
CA ASN A 33 -12.47 -12.53 15.59
C ASN A 33 -11.19 -13.09 14.95
N MET A 34 -10.97 -14.41 14.96
CA MET A 34 -9.76 -15.01 14.40
C MET A 34 -9.70 -14.79 12.88
N THR A 35 -10.81 -15.06 12.19
CA THR A 35 -10.92 -14.79 10.74
C THR A 35 -10.79 -13.29 10.44
N THR A 36 -11.36 -12.43 11.28
CA THR A 36 -11.24 -10.97 11.14
C THR A 36 -9.78 -10.50 11.25
N GLU A 37 -9.06 -10.97 12.26
CA GLU A 37 -7.63 -10.69 12.45
C GLU A 37 -6.80 -11.18 11.25
N GLN A 38 -7.10 -12.37 10.72
CA GLN A 38 -6.44 -12.90 9.52
C GLN A 38 -6.66 -12.00 8.31
N VAL A 39 -7.90 -11.54 8.06
CA VAL A 39 -8.20 -10.63 6.95
C VAL A 39 -7.44 -9.31 7.12
N VAL A 40 -7.40 -8.74 8.33
CA VAL A 40 -6.60 -7.53 8.62
C VAL A 40 -5.11 -7.77 8.38
N GLY A 41 -4.61 -8.96 8.72
CA GLY A 41 -3.25 -9.40 8.44
C GLY A 41 -2.95 -9.42 6.93
N VAL A 42 -3.87 -9.96 6.12
CA VAL A 42 -3.75 -9.98 4.65
C VAL A 42 -3.74 -8.55 4.08
N VAL A 43 -4.63 -7.68 4.55
CA VAL A 43 -4.65 -6.26 4.12
C VAL A 43 -3.32 -5.57 4.45
N THR A 44 -2.76 -5.85 5.62
CA THR A 44 -1.46 -5.30 6.04
C THR A 44 -0.32 -5.83 5.17
N ALA A 45 -0.31 -7.14 4.86
CA ALA A 45 0.68 -7.74 3.95
C ALA A 45 0.60 -7.19 2.52
N ALA A 46 -0.62 -6.91 2.03
CA ALA A 46 -0.79 -6.26 0.73
C ALA A 46 -0.24 -4.83 0.76
N ALA A 47 -0.49 -4.07 1.83
CA ALA A 47 0.02 -2.72 1.99
C ALA A 47 1.55 -2.67 2.02
N THR A 48 2.20 -3.61 2.72
CA THR A 48 3.67 -3.69 2.77
C THR A 48 4.27 -4.04 1.41
N LEU A 49 3.67 -4.97 0.67
CA LEU A 49 4.10 -5.32 -0.68
C LEU A 49 4.02 -4.11 -1.63
N ILE A 50 2.91 -3.38 -1.62
CA ILE A 50 2.74 -2.19 -2.46
C ILE A 50 3.76 -1.10 -2.08
N ALA A 51 4.01 -0.90 -0.78
CA ALA A 51 5.02 0.05 -0.31
C ALA A 51 6.43 -0.33 -0.78
N TYR A 52 6.76 -1.63 -0.76
CA TYR A 52 8.03 -2.13 -1.27
C TYR A 52 8.20 -1.88 -2.77
N ILE A 53 7.20 -2.26 -3.59
CA ILE A 53 7.24 -2.06 -5.05
C ILE A 53 7.41 -0.58 -5.40
N ILE A 54 6.70 0.31 -4.70
CA ILE A 54 6.83 1.76 -4.91
C ILE A 54 8.23 2.25 -4.47
N GLY A 55 8.77 1.70 -3.38
CA GLY A 55 10.11 1.99 -2.89
C GLY A 55 11.20 1.58 -3.88
N GLU A 56 11.16 0.35 -4.38
CA GLU A 56 12.09 -0.12 -5.41
C GLU A 56 11.95 0.69 -6.70
N GLY A 57 10.73 0.95 -7.18
CA GLY A 57 10.52 1.76 -8.37
C GLY A 57 11.08 3.19 -8.25
N MET A 58 11.11 3.76 -7.04
CA MET A 58 11.79 5.04 -6.78
C MET A 58 13.31 4.93 -6.87
N VAL A 59 13.89 3.85 -6.34
CA VAL A 59 15.32 3.58 -6.38
C VAL A 59 15.78 3.35 -7.83
N ASP A 60 15.02 2.59 -8.59
CA ASP A 60 15.33 2.30 -9.99
C ASP A 60 15.20 3.55 -10.87
N ALA A 61 14.18 4.39 -10.66
CA ALA A 61 14.07 5.68 -11.35
C ALA A 61 15.25 6.61 -11.02
N ALA A 62 15.72 6.62 -9.77
CA ALA A 62 16.89 7.41 -9.38
C ALA A 62 18.18 6.89 -9.99
N ARG A 63 18.32 5.56 -10.15
CA ARG A 63 19.47 4.94 -10.84
C ARG A 63 19.46 5.23 -12.33
N GLY A 64 18.30 5.10 -12.99
CA GLY A 64 18.16 5.43 -14.41
C GLY A 64 18.49 6.90 -14.72
N ASN A 65 18.18 7.83 -13.81
CA ASN A 65 18.57 9.24 -13.92
C ASN A 65 20.04 9.52 -13.59
N GLY A 66 20.71 8.66 -12.82
CA GLY A 66 22.11 8.83 -12.43
C GLY A 66 23.09 8.52 -13.56
N ASP A 67 22.74 7.61 -14.47
CA ASP A 67 23.57 7.21 -15.62
C ASP A 67 23.67 8.29 -16.72
N GLU A 68 22.74 9.26 -16.77
CA GLU A 68 22.78 10.35 -17.76
C GLU A 68 23.70 11.51 -17.36
N SER A 69 24.19 11.55 -16.11
CA SER A 69 25.02 12.65 -15.58
C SER A 69 26.53 12.35 -15.51
N GLY A 70 26.97 11.20 -16.03
CA GLY A 70 28.35 10.71 -15.93
C GLY A 70 29.22 10.88 -17.18
N ASN A 71 28.77 11.63 -18.20
CA ASN A 71 29.56 11.84 -19.42
C ASN A 71 29.50 13.30 -19.89
N GLU A 72 30.13 14.20 -19.12
CA GLU A 72 30.77 15.43 -19.59
C GLU A 72 32.05 15.69 -18.77
#